data_AF-A0A7J6H3J1-F1
#
_entry.id   AF-A0A7J6H3J1-F1
#
_cell.length_a   1.000
_cell.length_b   1.000
_cell.length_c   1.000
_cell.angle_alpha   90.00
_cell.angle_beta   90.00
_cell.angle_gamma   90.00
#
_symmetry.space_group_name_H-M   'P 1'
#
loop_
_entity.id
_entity.type
_entity.pdbx_description
1 polymer ?
#
loop_
_entity_poly.entity_id
_entity_poly.type
_entity_poly.pdbx_seq_one_letter_code
_entity_poly.pdbx_strand_id
1 'polypeptide(L)'
;MTELTNMETTINNINPTTSNWKAKMIVGYKSLVQTSPYKHKKYQKLTLIDTKGNKVEATIFESDIDTWKDTLNMYQWYYISNARVTKAHDHFKYKDYPYQWIITNTTKIEESTKNEDKNQQPEYKIVNFNDLDPYISSKEDIDILAVAIQVKEPKDVTTTYGIKRIQEIYLIDKSFKPICLTMWGRFVNDEAQKISDMIDEKPIILATNISAKPFKEKLQAQHVK
;
A
#
# COMPACT_ATOMS: atom_id res chain seq x y z
N MET A 1 -12.35 36.19 -18.25
CA MET A 1 -11.31 35.22 -18.62
C MET A 1 -11.68 33.94 -17.88
N THR A 2 -12.29 33.00 -18.58
CA THR A 2 -12.94 31.82 -18.01
C THR A 2 -11.86 30.90 -17.43
N GLU A 3 -11.92 30.61 -16.14
CA GLU A 3 -11.11 29.57 -15.52
C GLU A 3 -11.40 28.26 -16.26
N LEU A 4 -10.45 27.79 -17.07
CA LEU A 4 -10.46 26.43 -17.57
C LEU A 4 -10.32 25.56 -16.33
N THR A 5 -11.44 25.03 -15.86
CA THR A 5 -11.50 23.98 -14.86
C THR A 5 -10.73 22.81 -15.47
N ASN A 6 -9.45 22.67 -15.10
CA ASN A 6 -8.65 21.51 -15.45
C ASN A 6 -9.39 20.29 -14.91
N MET A 7 -10.15 19.60 -15.75
CA MET A 7 -10.96 18.46 -15.34
C MET A 7 -10.01 17.37 -14.83
N GLU A 8 -10.01 17.17 -13.52
CA GLU A 8 -9.25 16.11 -12.87
C GLU A 8 -9.73 14.76 -13.40
N THR A 9 -8.83 14.00 -14.01
CA THR A 9 -9.15 12.68 -14.55
C THR A 9 -9.02 11.65 -13.43
N THR A 10 -10.09 10.89 -13.19
CA THR A 10 -10.10 9.77 -12.25
C THR A 10 -9.27 8.60 -12.80
N ILE A 11 -8.72 7.76 -11.91
CA ILE A 11 -7.87 6.62 -12.28
C ILE A 11 -8.57 5.71 -13.30
N ASN A 12 -9.85 5.41 -13.09
CA ASN A 12 -10.63 4.48 -13.92
C ASN A 12 -10.78 4.94 -15.39
N ASN A 13 -10.57 6.23 -15.67
CA ASN A 13 -10.63 6.81 -17.02
C ASN A 13 -9.24 6.91 -17.68
N ILE A 14 -8.18 6.49 -17.00
CA ILE A 14 -6.80 6.52 -17.49
C ILE A 14 -6.39 5.11 -17.90
N ASN A 15 -5.95 4.95 -19.15
CA ASN A 15 -5.44 3.70 -19.69
C ASN A 15 -4.19 4.00 -20.57
N PRO A 16 -3.53 2.98 -21.15
CA PRO A 16 -2.30 3.18 -21.93
C PRO A 16 -2.41 4.11 -23.14
N THR A 17 -3.62 4.37 -23.67
CA THR A 17 -3.84 5.28 -24.80
C THR A 17 -4.42 6.63 -24.39
N THR A 18 -4.77 6.81 -23.11
CA THR A 18 -5.26 8.10 -22.61
C THR A 18 -4.14 9.15 -22.66
N SER A 19 -4.39 10.26 -23.36
CA SER A 19 -3.47 11.40 -23.44
C SER A 19 -4.05 12.62 -22.72
N ASN A 20 -3.21 13.61 -22.40
CA ASN A 20 -3.60 14.89 -21.79
C ASN A 20 -4.40 14.77 -20.48
N TRP A 21 -4.17 13.72 -19.70
CA TRP A 21 -4.81 13.54 -18.40
C TRP A 21 -4.00 14.23 -17.29
N LYS A 22 -4.70 14.72 -16.26
CA LYS A 22 -4.12 15.22 -15.02
C LYS A 22 -4.97 14.69 -13.87
N ALA A 23 -4.37 13.91 -12.98
CA ALA A 23 -5.05 13.29 -11.85
C ALA A 23 -4.60 13.95 -10.55
N LYS A 24 -5.55 14.33 -9.69
CA LYS A 24 -5.25 14.76 -8.31
C LYS A 24 -5.27 13.53 -7.40
N MET A 25 -4.17 13.29 -6.70
CA MET A 25 -3.95 12.04 -5.98
C MET A 25 -3.17 12.24 -4.70
N ILE A 26 -3.46 11.42 -3.69
CA ILE A 26 -2.65 11.31 -2.47
C ILE A 26 -1.75 10.09 -2.55
N VAL A 27 -0.52 10.21 -2.03
CA VAL A 27 0.38 9.06 -1.83
C VAL A 27 -0.08 8.32 -0.57
N GLY A 28 -0.86 7.24 -0.74
CA GLY A 28 -1.39 6.45 0.38
C GLY A 28 -0.36 5.52 1.03
N TYR A 29 0.63 5.06 0.25
CA TYR A 29 1.75 4.25 0.73
C TYR A 29 2.99 4.49 -0.13
N LYS A 30 4.17 4.40 0.48
CA LYS A 30 5.49 4.44 -0.17
C LYS A 30 6.39 3.39 0.47
N SER A 31 6.85 2.43 -0.33
CA SER A 31 7.74 1.37 0.14
C SER A 31 9.16 1.88 0.40
N LEU A 32 9.96 1.09 1.10
CA LEU A 32 11.41 1.20 1.02
C LEU A 32 11.89 0.93 -0.42
N VAL A 33 13.10 1.39 -0.74
CA VAL A 33 13.75 1.08 -2.00
C VAL A 33 14.20 -0.38 -1.98
N GLN A 34 13.85 -1.12 -3.02
CA GLN A 34 14.09 -2.55 -3.14
C GLN A 34 14.90 -2.86 -4.39
N THR A 35 15.60 -3.99 -4.39
CA THR A 35 16.31 -4.49 -5.56
C THR A 35 15.61 -5.73 -6.11
N SER A 36 15.31 -5.74 -7.40
CA SER A 36 14.69 -6.88 -8.07
C SER A 36 15.65 -8.07 -8.05
N PRO A 37 15.23 -9.26 -7.57
CA PRO A 37 16.12 -10.42 -7.51
C PRO A 37 16.49 -10.96 -8.90
N TYR A 38 15.67 -10.68 -9.92
CA TYR A 38 15.88 -11.18 -11.28
C TYR A 38 16.59 -10.17 -12.18
N LYS A 39 16.23 -8.89 -12.05
CA LYS A 39 16.74 -7.84 -12.94
C LYS A 39 17.88 -7.03 -12.31
N HIS A 40 18.18 -7.25 -11.03
CA HIS A 40 19.11 -6.45 -10.22
C HIS A 40 18.85 -4.94 -10.28
N LYS A 41 17.59 -4.57 -10.56
CA LYS A 41 17.16 -3.19 -10.69
C LYS A 41 16.56 -2.65 -9.41
N LYS A 42 16.93 -1.42 -9.04
CA LYS A 42 16.30 -0.74 -7.90
C LYS A 42 14.91 -0.24 -8.28
N TYR A 43 13.97 -0.39 -7.36
CA TYR A 43 12.62 0.10 -7.52
C TYR A 43 11.99 0.54 -6.19
N GLN A 44 11.06 1.48 -6.26
CA GLN A 44 10.23 1.91 -5.14
C GLN A 44 8.77 1.86 -5.56
N LYS A 45 7.92 1.24 -4.73
CA LYS A 45 6.48 1.14 -4.98
C LYS A 45 5.73 2.22 -4.23
N LEU A 46 4.68 2.76 -4.86
CA LEU A 46 3.71 3.65 -4.26
C LEU A 46 2.30 3.08 -4.46
N THR A 47 1.40 3.39 -3.52
CA THR A 47 -0.04 3.34 -3.76
C THR A 47 -0.53 4.77 -3.91
N LEU A 48 -1.07 5.11 -5.07
CA LEU A 48 -1.68 6.41 -5.33
C LEU A 48 -3.20 6.27 -5.28
N ILE A 49 -3.86 7.24 -4.67
CA ILE A 49 -5.30 7.22 -4.44
C ILE A 49 -5.90 8.52 -4.99
N ASP A 50 -6.90 8.44 -5.88
CA ASP A 50 -7.56 9.63 -6.41
C ASP A 50 -8.61 10.22 -5.45
N THR A 51 -9.19 11.36 -5.81
CA THR A 51 -10.23 12.04 -5.01
C THR A 51 -11.53 11.25 -4.84
N LYS A 52 -11.69 10.13 -5.55
CA LYS A 52 -12.84 9.21 -5.44
C LYS A 52 -12.48 7.93 -4.69
N GLY A 53 -11.25 7.80 -4.19
CA GLY A 53 -10.79 6.61 -3.47
C GLY A 53 -10.34 5.46 -4.36
N ASN A 54 -10.30 5.64 -5.69
CA ASN A 54 -9.74 4.62 -6.58
C ASN A 54 -8.23 4.54 -6.33
N LYS A 55 -7.65 3.35 -6.47
CA LYS A 55 -6.23 3.10 -6.17
C LYS A 55 -5.49 2.59 -7.40
N VAL A 56 -4.22 2.94 -7.51
CA VAL A 56 -3.29 2.40 -8.50
C VAL A 56 -1.92 2.15 -7.88
N GLU A 57 -1.30 1.02 -8.22
CA GLU A 57 0.11 0.78 -7.92
C GLU A 57 0.97 1.58 -8.90
N ALA A 58 1.90 2.36 -8.36
CA ALA A 58 2.92 3.05 -9.14
C ALA A 58 4.32 2.54 -8.77
N THR A 59 5.21 2.45 -9.75
CA THR A 59 6.61 2.05 -9.53
C THR A 59 7.56 3.10 -10.07
N ILE A 60 8.57 3.45 -9.28
CA ILE A 60 9.72 4.27 -9.68
C ILE A 60 10.93 3.35 -9.79
N PHE A 61 11.77 3.50 -10.82
CA PHE A 61 12.95 2.66 -11.04
C PHE A 61 14.25 3.46 -11.02
N GLU A 62 15.33 2.85 -10.56
CA GLU A 62 16.70 3.35 -10.69
C GLU A 62 16.87 4.83 -10.28
N SER A 63 17.49 5.65 -11.13
CA SER A 63 17.78 7.07 -10.90
C SER A 63 16.53 7.93 -10.72
N ASP A 64 15.37 7.51 -11.23
CA ASP A 64 14.12 8.24 -11.02
C ASP A 64 13.71 8.20 -9.54
N ILE A 65 14.16 7.19 -8.77
CA ILE A 65 13.93 7.12 -7.32
C ILE A 65 14.58 8.32 -6.64
N ASP A 66 15.86 8.58 -6.92
CA ASP A 66 16.58 9.71 -6.34
C ASP A 66 16.00 11.06 -6.78
N THR A 67 15.39 11.11 -7.97
CA THR A 67 14.73 12.31 -8.49
C THR A 67 13.47 12.65 -7.70
N TRP A 68 12.70 11.64 -7.28
CA TRP A 68 11.39 11.83 -6.66
C TRP A 68 11.34 11.55 -5.15
N LYS A 69 12.43 11.08 -4.55
CA LYS A 69 12.44 10.61 -3.14
C LYS A 69 12.00 11.68 -2.15
N ASP A 70 12.40 12.94 -2.36
CA ASP A 70 12.11 14.05 -1.44
C ASP A 70 10.80 14.78 -1.81
N THR A 71 10.29 14.55 -3.03
CA THR A 71 9.06 15.15 -3.53
C THR A 71 7.83 14.31 -3.15
N LEU A 72 7.83 13.00 -3.44
CA LEU A 72 6.65 12.15 -3.26
C LEU A 72 6.58 11.62 -1.83
N ASN A 73 6.00 12.41 -0.94
CA ASN A 73 5.82 12.08 0.47
C ASN A 73 4.45 11.43 0.73
N MET A 74 4.40 10.46 1.66
CA MET A 74 3.14 9.85 2.08
C MET A 74 2.20 10.90 2.66
N TYR A 75 0.90 10.70 2.42
CA TYR A 75 -0.20 11.54 2.89
C TYR A 75 -0.17 12.98 2.40
N GLN A 76 0.50 13.22 1.28
CA GLN A 76 0.49 14.50 0.57
C GLN A 76 -0.21 14.36 -0.78
N TRP A 77 -0.89 15.43 -1.18
CA TRP A 77 -1.64 15.50 -2.44
C TRP A 77 -0.77 16.06 -3.56
N TYR A 78 -0.86 15.44 -4.73
CA TYR A 78 -0.15 15.84 -5.93
C TYR A 78 -1.09 15.84 -7.12
N TYR A 79 -0.82 16.73 -8.06
CA TYR A 79 -1.28 16.61 -9.41
C TYR A 79 -0.25 15.84 -10.23
N ILE A 80 -0.65 14.70 -10.77
CA ILE A 80 0.20 13.81 -11.56
C ILE A 80 -0.31 13.77 -12.99
N SER A 81 0.59 13.86 -13.97
CA SER A 81 0.29 13.69 -15.39
C SER A 81 1.47 13.07 -16.13
N ASN A 82 1.21 12.50 -17.30
CA ASN A 82 2.22 11.88 -18.18
C ASN A 82 3.03 10.72 -17.55
N ALA A 83 2.50 10.09 -16.49
CA ALA A 83 3.06 8.82 -16.04
C ALA A 83 2.85 7.75 -17.13
N ARG A 84 3.81 6.83 -17.26
CA ARG A 84 3.67 5.73 -18.23
C ARG A 84 2.71 4.68 -17.68
N VAL A 85 1.56 4.50 -18.32
CA VAL A 85 0.52 3.54 -17.94
C VAL A 85 0.76 2.22 -18.66
N THR A 86 0.85 1.11 -17.93
CA THR A 86 1.10 -0.23 -18.49
C THR A 86 0.17 -1.27 -17.87
N LYS A 87 -0.05 -2.39 -18.55
CA LYS A 87 -0.81 -3.50 -17.97
C LYS A 87 -0.10 -3.99 -16.69
N ALA A 88 -0.83 -4.05 -15.59
CA ALA A 88 -0.31 -4.61 -14.35
C ALA A 88 -0.25 -6.14 -14.48
N HIS A 89 0.74 -6.75 -13.84
CA HIS A 89 0.64 -8.19 -13.59
C HIS A 89 -0.51 -8.44 -12.62
N ASP A 90 -1.12 -9.63 -12.69
CA ASP A 90 -2.27 -9.96 -11.85
C ASP A 90 -1.99 -9.84 -10.35
N HIS A 91 -0.72 -9.96 -9.95
CA HIS A 91 -0.24 -9.77 -8.56
C HIS A 91 -0.03 -8.32 -8.13
N PHE A 92 -0.25 -7.34 -9.01
CA PHE A 92 0.09 -5.92 -8.81
C PHE A 92 -1.04 -4.98 -9.25
N LYS A 93 -2.24 -5.51 -9.45
CA LYS A 93 -3.40 -4.75 -9.90
C LYS A 93 -4.44 -4.68 -8.80
N TYR A 94 -5.07 -3.53 -8.64
CA TYR A 94 -6.31 -3.45 -7.88
C TYR A 94 -7.43 -4.08 -8.71
N LYS A 95 -8.38 -4.74 -8.05
CA LYS A 95 -9.47 -5.50 -8.70
C LYS A 95 -10.19 -4.70 -9.79
N ASP A 96 -10.36 -3.40 -9.56
CA ASP A 96 -11.13 -2.50 -10.43
C ASP A 96 -10.26 -1.69 -11.40
N TYR A 97 -8.93 -1.87 -11.38
CA TYR A 97 -8.01 -1.15 -12.27
C TYR A 97 -6.85 -2.04 -12.76
N PRO A 98 -6.88 -2.52 -14.02
CA PRO A 98 -5.95 -3.54 -14.51
C PRO A 98 -4.58 -2.99 -14.95
N TYR A 99 -4.27 -1.73 -14.62
CA TYR A 99 -3.05 -1.06 -15.03
C TYR A 99 -2.21 -0.66 -13.82
N GLN A 100 -0.92 -0.47 -14.05
CA GLN A 100 0.04 0.12 -13.12
C GLN A 100 0.67 1.34 -13.77
N TRP A 101 1.15 2.25 -12.95
CA TRP A 101 1.84 3.45 -13.42
C TRP A 101 3.35 3.32 -13.20
N ILE A 102 4.13 3.81 -14.15
CA ILE A 102 5.57 3.93 -14.01
C ILE A 102 5.87 5.43 -13.94
N ILE A 103 6.40 5.86 -12.80
CA ILE A 103 6.85 7.23 -12.60
C ILE A 103 8.27 7.34 -13.13
N THR A 104 8.48 8.25 -14.06
CA THR A 104 9.78 8.51 -14.69
C THR A 104 10.13 9.99 -14.53
N ASN A 105 11.33 10.38 -14.94
CA ASN A 105 11.72 11.78 -15.08
C ASN A 105 10.81 12.63 -16.01
N THR A 106 10.06 12.00 -16.92
CA THR A 106 9.10 12.70 -17.81
C THR A 106 7.71 12.86 -17.19
N THR A 107 7.41 12.17 -16.10
CA THR A 107 6.17 12.36 -15.35
C THR A 107 6.17 13.78 -14.76
N LYS A 108 5.07 14.50 -14.93
CA LYS A 108 4.91 15.82 -14.29
C LYS A 108 4.18 15.64 -12.97
N ILE A 109 4.78 16.12 -11.90
CA ILE A 109 4.29 16.01 -10.53
C ILE A 109 4.36 17.40 -9.89
N GLU A 110 3.20 17.90 -9.47
CA GLU A 110 3.05 19.20 -8.80
C GLU A 110 2.39 18.96 -7.44
N GLU A 111 3.00 19.40 -6.34
CA GLU A 111 2.37 19.32 -5.01
C GLU A 111 1.13 20.22 -4.95
N SER A 112 0.05 19.71 -4.37
CA SER A 112 -1.17 20.50 -4.16
C SER A 112 -1.01 21.38 -2.93
N THR A 113 -1.05 22.70 -3.12
CA THR A 113 -0.91 23.67 -2.02
C THR A 113 -2.26 24.11 -1.44
N LYS A 114 -3.37 23.45 -1.81
CA LYS A 114 -4.70 23.80 -1.31
C LYS A 114 -4.78 23.54 0.19
N ASN A 115 -5.30 24.50 0.96
CA ASN A 115 -5.39 24.35 2.42
C ASN A 115 -6.29 23.19 2.86
N GLU A 116 -7.34 22.89 2.08
CA GLU A 116 -8.24 21.76 2.32
C GLU A 116 -7.53 20.39 2.27
N ASP A 117 -6.44 20.30 1.50
CA ASP A 117 -5.70 19.05 1.28
C ASP A 117 -4.76 18.71 2.45
N LYS A 118 -4.31 19.71 3.21
CA LYS A 118 -3.30 19.54 4.28
C LYS A 118 -3.73 18.61 5.41
N ASN A 119 -5.04 18.45 5.60
CA ASN A 119 -5.60 17.60 6.65
C ASN A 119 -6.36 16.38 6.09
N GLN A 120 -6.35 16.17 4.77
CA GLN A 120 -7.11 15.09 4.15
C GLN A 120 -6.24 13.83 4.08
N GLN A 121 -6.47 12.88 4.99
CA GLN A 121 -5.88 11.56 4.96
C GLN A 121 -6.68 10.60 4.05
N PRO A 122 -6.07 9.53 3.53
CA PRO A 122 -6.83 8.48 2.85
C PRO A 122 -7.89 7.90 3.79
N GLU A 123 -9.07 7.63 3.25
CA GLU A 123 -10.10 6.92 4.00
C GLU A 123 -9.74 5.43 4.08
N TYR A 124 -9.66 4.90 5.30
CA TYR A 124 -9.38 3.50 5.58
C TYR A 124 -10.64 2.83 6.11
N LYS A 125 -10.96 1.64 5.57
CA LYS A 125 -12.10 0.85 6.04
C LYS A 125 -11.65 -0.05 7.18
N ILE A 126 -11.46 0.56 8.34
CA ILE A 126 -10.98 -0.14 9.55
C ILE A 126 -12.06 -1.10 10.05
N VAL A 127 -11.72 -2.38 10.06
CA VAL A 127 -12.56 -3.45 10.62
C VAL A 127 -12.08 -3.78 12.02
N ASN A 128 -12.99 -3.82 13.00
CA ASN A 128 -12.65 -4.25 14.36
C ASN A 128 -12.44 -5.76 14.40
N PHE A 129 -11.68 -6.24 15.38
CA PHE A 129 -11.33 -7.66 15.45
C PHE A 129 -12.53 -8.57 15.71
N ASN A 130 -13.59 -8.06 16.35
CA ASN A 130 -14.84 -8.79 16.54
C ASN A 130 -15.66 -8.96 15.25
N ASP A 131 -15.37 -8.16 14.21
CA ASP A 131 -16.16 -8.08 12.98
C ASP A 131 -15.43 -8.73 11.79
N LEU A 132 -14.39 -9.53 12.06
CA LEU A 132 -13.55 -10.14 11.03
C LEU A 132 -14.19 -11.36 10.34
N ASP A 133 -15.11 -12.06 11.00
CA ASP A 133 -15.68 -13.32 10.51
C ASP A 133 -16.31 -13.24 9.10
N PRO A 134 -17.07 -12.19 8.74
CA PRO A 134 -17.60 -12.03 7.37
C PRO A 134 -16.50 -11.95 6.31
N TYR A 135 -15.36 -11.32 6.63
CA TYR A 135 -14.26 -11.07 5.70
C TYR A 135 -13.41 -12.31 5.42
N ILE A 136 -13.38 -13.26 6.36
CA ILE A 136 -12.78 -14.58 6.14
C ILE A 136 -13.52 -15.31 5.02
N SER A 137 -14.85 -15.21 5.02
CA SER A 137 -15.72 -15.92 4.07
C SER A 137 -15.70 -15.23 2.70
N SER A 138 -15.79 -13.90 2.67
CA SER A 138 -15.81 -13.14 1.41
C SER A 138 -14.45 -13.06 0.73
N LYS A 139 -13.34 -13.24 1.48
CA LYS A 139 -11.95 -13.03 1.03
C LYS A 139 -11.71 -11.62 0.53
N GLU A 140 -12.51 -10.66 1.01
CA GLU A 140 -12.25 -9.25 0.77
C GLU A 140 -11.10 -8.80 1.66
N ASP A 141 -10.24 -7.94 1.10
CA ASP A 141 -9.18 -7.32 1.87
C ASP A 141 -9.77 -6.23 2.78
N ILE A 142 -9.19 -6.12 3.96
CA ILE A 142 -9.60 -5.18 5.01
C ILE A 142 -8.44 -4.31 5.44
N ASP A 143 -8.76 -3.22 6.13
CA ASP A 143 -7.80 -2.43 6.88
C ASP A 143 -8.03 -2.66 8.38
N ILE A 144 -6.97 -2.67 9.18
CA ILE A 144 -7.04 -2.75 10.64
C ILE A 144 -6.15 -1.69 11.29
N LEU A 145 -6.58 -1.22 12.46
CA LEU A 145 -5.81 -0.32 13.31
C LEU A 145 -5.68 -0.96 14.70
N ALA A 146 -4.45 -1.24 15.12
CA ALA A 146 -4.22 -2.02 16.32
C ALA A 146 -2.87 -1.71 16.96
N VAL A 147 -2.71 -2.06 18.24
CA VAL A 147 -1.45 -1.96 18.96
C VAL A 147 -0.68 -3.26 18.79
N ALA A 148 0.58 -3.18 18.36
CA ALA A 148 1.47 -4.33 18.37
C ALA A 148 1.96 -4.61 19.80
N ILE A 149 1.72 -5.82 20.28
CA ILE A 149 2.06 -6.22 21.65
C ILE A 149 3.25 -7.17 21.71
N GLN A 150 3.47 -7.96 20.67
CA GLN A 150 4.57 -8.92 20.60
C GLN A 150 4.95 -9.20 19.14
N VAL A 151 6.25 -9.29 18.88
CA VAL A 151 6.81 -9.81 17.63
C VAL A 151 7.49 -11.15 17.92
N LYS A 152 7.26 -12.17 17.11
CA LYS A 152 7.94 -13.46 17.20
C LYS A 152 9.20 -13.47 16.34
N GLU A 153 10.12 -14.38 16.65
CA GLU A 153 11.24 -14.68 15.77
C GLU A 153 10.76 -15.12 14.38
N PRO A 154 11.42 -14.69 13.29
CA PRO A 154 11.09 -15.16 11.96
C PRO A 154 11.32 -16.67 11.83
N LYS A 155 10.43 -17.34 11.09
CA LYS A 155 10.51 -18.78 10.82
C LYS A 155 10.26 -19.08 9.35
N ASP A 156 10.80 -20.19 8.89
CA ASP A 156 10.56 -20.68 7.54
C ASP A 156 9.39 -21.68 7.55
N VAL A 157 8.48 -21.53 6.60
CA VAL A 157 7.32 -22.40 6.41
C VAL A 157 7.32 -22.97 4.99
N THR A 158 6.98 -24.24 4.87
CA THR A 158 6.81 -24.89 3.57
C THR A 158 5.44 -24.54 3.00
N THR A 159 5.42 -23.96 1.80
CA THR A 159 4.19 -23.68 1.03
C THR A 159 4.18 -24.49 -0.25
N THR A 160 3.04 -24.52 -0.95
CA THR A 160 2.93 -25.07 -2.31
C THR A 160 3.87 -24.38 -3.31
N TYR A 161 4.32 -23.16 -3.00
CA TYR A 161 5.25 -22.36 -3.81
C TYR A 161 6.69 -22.36 -3.25
N GLY A 162 7.03 -23.40 -2.48
CA GLY A 162 8.34 -23.59 -1.85
C GLY A 162 8.43 -23.01 -0.44
N ILE A 163 9.64 -22.98 0.10
CA ILE A 163 9.92 -22.45 1.44
C ILE A 163 9.77 -20.92 1.42
N LYS A 164 9.03 -20.39 2.40
CA LYS A 164 8.81 -18.95 2.60
C LYS A 164 9.17 -18.58 4.03
N ARG A 165 9.90 -17.49 4.19
CA ARG A 165 10.14 -16.88 5.50
C ARG A 165 8.94 -16.03 5.91
N ILE A 166 8.49 -16.21 7.14
CA ILE A 166 7.39 -15.46 7.76
C ILE A 166 7.78 -14.94 9.14
N GLN A 167 7.07 -13.92 9.61
CA GLN A 167 7.18 -13.44 10.97
C GLN A 167 5.79 -13.10 11.51
N GLU A 168 5.52 -13.50 12.75
CA GLU A 168 4.21 -13.34 13.38
C GLU A 168 4.25 -12.16 14.35
N ILE A 169 3.32 -11.23 14.19
CA ILE A 169 3.14 -10.06 15.05
C ILE A 169 1.76 -10.16 15.70
N TYR A 170 1.71 -10.15 17.02
CA TYR A 170 0.47 -10.15 17.77
C TYR A 170 -0.02 -8.72 17.98
N LEU A 171 -1.26 -8.49 17.59
CA LEU A 171 -1.93 -7.20 17.64
C LEU A 171 -3.15 -7.27 18.57
N ILE A 172 -3.47 -6.17 19.26
CA ILE A 172 -4.73 -5.98 19.99
C ILE A 172 -5.43 -4.70 19.52
N ASP A 173 -6.76 -4.75 19.44
CA ASP A 173 -7.61 -3.58 19.28
C ASP A 173 -8.36 -3.27 20.58
N LYS A 174 -9.40 -2.42 20.51
CA LYS A 174 -10.25 -2.07 21.66
C LYS A 174 -10.98 -3.27 22.28
N SER A 175 -11.10 -4.39 21.58
CA SER A 175 -11.69 -5.62 22.13
C SER A 175 -10.73 -6.39 23.04
N PHE A 176 -9.45 -6.00 23.09
CA PHE A 176 -8.37 -6.68 23.82
C PHE A 176 -8.19 -8.16 23.44
N LYS A 177 -8.77 -8.61 22.31
CA LYS A 177 -8.54 -9.94 21.77
C LYS A 177 -7.29 -9.89 20.88
N PRO A 178 -6.27 -10.72 21.15
CA PRO A 178 -5.10 -10.76 20.29
C PRO A 178 -5.43 -11.45 18.97
N ILE A 179 -4.97 -10.87 17.86
CA ILE A 179 -4.91 -11.53 16.55
C ILE A 179 -3.46 -11.63 16.09
N CYS A 180 -3.19 -12.53 15.15
CA CYS A 180 -1.87 -12.69 14.56
C CYS A 180 -1.82 -12.05 13.16
N LEU A 181 -1.01 -10.99 13.00
CA LEU A 181 -0.60 -10.48 11.70
C LEU A 181 0.64 -11.26 11.24
N THR A 182 0.52 -12.00 10.15
CA THR A 182 1.65 -12.73 9.56
C THR A 182 2.27 -11.92 8.43
N MET A 183 3.51 -11.52 8.61
CA MET A 183 4.35 -10.84 7.62
C MET A 183 5.05 -11.89 6.75
N TRP A 184 5.02 -11.70 5.44
CA TRP A 184 5.56 -12.67 4.47
C TRP A 184 6.68 -12.08 3.63
N GLY A 185 7.70 -12.89 3.35
CA GLY A 185 8.76 -12.51 2.41
C GLY A 185 9.46 -11.22 2.83
N ARG A 186 9.44 -10.19 1.99
CA ARG A 186 10.15 -8.92 2.25
C ARG A 186 9.67 -8.19 3.51
N PHE A 187 8.38 -8.30 3.84
CA PHE A 187 7.78 -7.61 4.99
C PHE A 187 8.38 -8.09 6.32
N VAL A 188 9.03 -9.27 6.33
CA VAL A 188 9.79 -9.77 7.48
C VAL A 188 11.04 -8.92 7.72
N ASN A 189 11.76 -8.56 6.66
CA ASN A 189 13.05 -7.86 6.79
C ASN A 189 12.89 -6.34 6.85
N ASP A 190 11.77 -5.83 6.33
CA ASP A 190 11.51 -4.40 6.21
C ASP A 190 10.60 -3.91 7.36
N GLU A 191 9.28 -4.09 7.25
CA GLU A 191 8.30 -3.57 8.20
C GLU A 191 8.34 -4.29 9.55
N ALA A 192 8.45 -5.62 9.58
CA ALA A 192 8.43 -6.38 10.83
C ALA A 192 9.67 -6.10 11.69
N GLN A 193 10.83 -5.86 11.07
CA GLN A 193 12.04 -5.43 11.78
C GLN A 193 11.83 -4.09 12.48
N LYS A 194 11.29 -3.09 11.77
CA LYS A 194 10.97 -1.77 12.37
C LYS A 194 9.99 -1.89 13.54
N ILE A 195 8.97 -2.74 13.40
CA ILE A 195 8.00 -2.98 14.49
C ILE A 195 8.70 -3.67 15.67
N SER A 196 9.61 -4.61 15.39
CA SER A 196 10.41 -5.27 16.42
C SER A 196 11.29 -4.29 17.18
N ASP A 197 11.95 -3.35 16.48
CA ASP A 197 12.85 -2.37 17.08
C ASP A 197 12.13 -1.41 18.05
N MET A 198 10.82 -1.21 17.87
CA MET A 198 10.00 -0.30 18.69
C MET A 198 8.92 -1.01 19.51
N ILE A 199 8.95 -2.35 19.62
CA ILE A 199 7.85 -3.14 20.22
C ILE A 199 7.60 -2.84 21.71
N ASP A 200 8.62 -2.35 22.40
CA ASP A 200 8.53 -1.95 23.82
C ASP A 200 7.69 -0.68 23.99
N GLU A 201 7.62 0.19 22.97
CA GLU A 201 6.77 1.38 22.94
C GLU A 201 5.31 1.06 22.59
N LYS A 202 5.00 -0.21 22.24
CA LYS A 202 3.67 -0.68 21.85
C LYS A 202 3.10 0.16 20.68
N PRO A 203 3.74 0.10 19.50
CA PRO A 203 3.40 0.98 18.39
C PRO A 203 1.98 0.69 17.88
N ILE A 204 1.29 1.75 17.46
CA ILE A 204 0.03 1.65 16.74
C ILE A 204 0.35 1.33 15.27
N ILE A 205 -0.23 0.25 14.77
CA ILE A 205 -0.06 -0.26 13.41
C ILE A 205 -1.37 -0.06 12.65
N LEU A 206 -1.29 0.67 11.54
CA LEU A 206 -2.29 0.65 10.49
C LEU A 206 -1.84 -0.36 9.43
N ALA A 207 -2.51 -1.51 9.36
CA ALA A 207 -2.24 -2.51 8.32
C ALA A 207 -3.38 -2.48 7.30
N THR A 208 -3.03 -2.20 6.05
CA THR A 208 -4.01 -1.97 4.98
C THR A 208 -3.97 -3.07 3.94
N ASN A 209 -5.11 -3.32 3.30
CA ASN A 209 -5.25 -4.33 2.26
C ASN A 209 -4.71 -5.70 2.70
N ILE A 210 -5.16 -6.16 3.87
CA ILE A 210 -4.82 -7.47 4.43
C ILE A 210 -5.99 -8.43 4.25
N SER A 211 -5.71 -9.69 3.97
CA SER A 211 -6.71 -10.74 3.91
C SER A 211 -6.87 -11.44 5.27
N ALA A 212 -8.11 -11.60 5.71
CA ALA A 212 -8.45 -12.37 6.90
C ALA A 212 -8.48 -13.88 6.60
N LYS A 213 -7.88 -14.70 7.47
CA LYS A 213 -7.90 -16.16 7.36
C LYS A 213 -8.20 -16.85 8.69
N PRO A 214 -8.83 -18.04 8.67
CA PRO A 214 -8.95 -18.85 9.86
C PRO A 214 -7.56 -19.32 10.29
N PHE A 215 -7.32 -19.34 11.59
CA PHE A 215 -6.11 -19.90 12.18
C PHE A 215 -6.50 -20.77 13.36
N LYS A 216 -5.71 -21.82 13.64
CA LYS A 216 -5.95 -22.88 14.64
C LYS A 216 -6.39 -22.30 16.00
N GLU A 217 -7.70 -22.04 16.13
CA GLU A 217 -8.42 -21.39 17.23
C GLU A 217 -8.38 -19.86 17.39
N LYS A 218 -7.83 -19.05 16.45
CA LYS A 218 -8.13 -17.59 16.26
C LYS A 218 -7.30 -16.92 15.15
N LEU A 219 -8.05 -16.26 14.24
CA LEU A 219 -7.75 -15.33 13.13
C LEU A 219 -6.29 -14.91 12.82
N GLN A 220 -5.94 -15.04 11.52
CA GLN A 220 -4.78 -14.43 10.88
C GLN A 220 -5.17 -13.23 10.01
N ALA A 221 -4.41 -12.15 10.10
CA ALA A 221 -4.29 -11.15 9.05
C ALA A 221 -3.05 -11.48 8.22
N GLN A 222 -3.21 -11.68 6.91
CA GLN A 222 -2.09 -11.84 5.98
C GLN A 222 -2.12 -10.66 5.02
N HIS A 223 -1.01 -9.93 4.87
CA HIS A 223 -0.88 -9.08 3.69
C HIS A 223 -0.71 -9.99 2.47
N VAL A 224 -1.81 -10.24 1.77
CA VAL A 224 -1.81 -10.92 0.47
C VAL A 224 -1.68 -9.82 -0.57
N LYS A 225 -0.71 -10.03 -1.47
CA LYS A 225 -0.42 -9.15 -2.60
C LYS A 225 -1.63 -8.94 -3.48
#